data_AF-A0A348XGC1-F1
#
_entry.id   AF-A0A348XGC1-F1
#
_cell.length_a   1.000
_cell.length_b   1.000
_cell.length_c   1.000
_cell.angle_alpha   90.00
_cell.angle_beta   90.00
_cell.angle_gamma   90.00
#
_symmetry.space_group_name_H-M   'P 1'
#
loop_
_entity.id
_entity.type
_entity.pdbx_description
1 polymer ?
#
loop_
_entity_poly.entity_id
_entity_poly.type
_entity_poly.pdbx_seq_one_letter_code
_entity_poly.pdbx_strand_id
1 'polypeptide(L)'
;MIAAVIFCLGCVACTILGFYFAIAKRQLWGWLLGLAGLGMMLLIIGGVFGMKRAASAGIEEMQELTQREAKARTVAYQYIADYLQTTHPDSKAVVFDPSGPIRQMTQVKGAGMREALLGAAPGGVLIAALDGKVEILHVEDFTVVATGLDKKPTIEEIAAAMSPSFAQYEEAVAKYPTTTMIIFLGAPPAEWRTLKCLQGDSPAKVVMLGQMLVGMGDDIKNGTIVAAMAVNPTGSYGEELPKDPQAAFDSRYLLVTPDNVSEMIEKGKVFGL
;
A
#
# COMPACT_ATOMS: atom_id res chain seq x y z
N MET A 1 22.70 -9.51 -15.67
CA MET A 1 23.20 -10.77 -15.09
C MET A 1 23.91 -11.64 -16.15
N ILE A 2 23.30 -11.92 -17.31
CA ILE A 2 23.93 -12.68 -18.41
C ILE A 2 25.24 -12.02 -18.91
N ALA A 3 25.27 -10.70 -19.09
CA ALA A 3 26.47 -9.97 -19.51
C ALA A 3 27.65 -10.09 -18.52
N ALA A 4 27.37 -10.11 -17.21
CA ALA A 4 28.40 -10.27 -16.18
C ALA A 4 28.97 -11.70 -16.15
N VAL A 5 28.13 -12.70 -16.41
CA VAL A 5 28.56 -14.11 -16.53
C VAL A 5 29.41 -14.32 -17.78
N ILE A 6 29.01 -13.73 -18.92
CA ILE A 6 29.80 -13.78 -20.17
C ILE A 6 31.16 -13.09 -19.97
N PHE A 7 31.19 -11.94 -19.30
CA PHE A 7 32.44 -11.24 -18.99
C PHE A 7 33.36 -12.07 -18.09
N CYS A 8 32.81 -12.69 -17.02
CA CYS A 8 33.60 -13.55 -16.13
C CYS A 8 34.16 -14.78 -16.86
N LEU A 9 33.35 -15.44 -17.70
CA LEU A 9 33.81 -16.58 -18.51
C LEU A 9 34.90 -16.16 -19.52
N GLY A 10 34.79 -14.97 -20.10
CA GLY A 10 35.83 -14.37 -20.96
C GLY A 10 37.14 -14.14 -20.20
N CYS A 11 37.07 -13.59 -18.98
CA CYS A 11 38.25 -13.39 -18.14
C CYS A 11 38.89 -14.73 -17.71
N VAL A 12 38.10 -15.73 -17.35
CA VAL A 12 38.59 -17.10 -17.03
C VAL A 12 39.35 -17.67 -18.23
N ALA A 13 38.75 -17.61 -19.43
CA ALA A 13 39.38 -18.11 -20.65
C ALA A 13 40.70 -17.39 -20.96
N CYS A 14 40.74 -16.06 -20.84
CA CYS A 14 41.96 -15.27 -21.03
C CYS A 14 43.06 -15.60 -19.99
N THR A 15 42.67 -15.88 -18.74
CA THR A 15 43.62 -16.22 -17.68
C THR A 15 44.22 -17.62 -17.91
N ILE A 16 43.39 -18.60 -18.31
CA ILE A 16 43.81 -19.96 -18.65
C ILE A 16 44.73 -19.95 -19.88
N LEU A 17 44.36 -19.21 -20.93
CA LEU A 17 45.18 -19.05 -22.13
C LEU A 17 46.52 -18.36 -21.81
N GLY A 18 46.51 -17.31 -20.99
CA GLY A 18 47.72 -16.64 -20.53
C GLY A 18 48.66 -17.57 -19.75
N PHE A 19 48.10 -18.41 -18.87
CA PHE A 19 48.87 -19.39 -18.10
C PHE A 19 49.46 -20.49 -19.00
N TYR A 20 48.68 -20.98 -19.97
CA TYR A 20 49.12 -21.98 -20.94
C TYR A 20 50.30 -21.47 -21.80
N PHE A 21 50.20 -20.24 -22.32
CA PHE A 21 51.27 -19.61 -23.09
C PHE A 21 52.53 -19.33 -22.25
N ALA A 22 52.37 -19.01 -20.97
CA ALA A 22 53.47 -18.76 -20.06
C ALA A 22 54.29 -20.02 -19.72
N ILE A 23 53.59 -21.15 -19.49
CA ILE A 23 54.20 -22.46 -19.27
C ILE A 23 54.92 -22.91 -20.54
N ALA A 24 54.28 -22.76 -21.71
CA ALA A 24 54.86 -23.14 -23.00
C ALA A 24 56.15 -22.35 -23.34
N LYS A 25 56.27 -21.10 -22.89
CA LYS A 25 57.44 -20.24 -23.17
C LYS A 25 58.43 -20.10 -22.00
N ARG A 26 58.27 -20.85 -20.90
CA ARG A 26 59.10 -20.75 -19.67
C ARG A 26 59.30 -19.30 -19.18
N GLN A 27 58.29 -18.46 -19.36
CA GLN A 27 58.41 -17.03 -19.14
C GLN A 27 57.81 -16.66 -17.78
N LEU A 28 58.67 -16.25 -16.85
CA LEU A 28 58.38 -15.79 -15.48
C LEU A 28 57.46 -14.56 -15.37
N TRP A 29 56.77 -14.16 -16.43
CA TRP A 29 55.81 -13.03 -16.39
C TRP A 29 54.36 -13.49 -16.42
N GLY A 30 54.07 -14.71 -16.89
CA GLY A 30 52.69 -15.17 -17.00
C GLY A 30 52.07 -15.72 -15.72
N TRP A 31 52.88 -16.17 -14.75
CA TRP A 31 52.38 -16.48 -13.40
C TRP A 31 51.89 -15.23 -12.66
N LEU A 32 52.57 -14.08 -12.80
CA LEU A 32 52.13 -12.79 -12.26
C LEU A 32 50.83 -12.32 -12.91
N LEU A 33 50.68 -12.49 -14.22
CA LEU A 33 49.41 -12.21 -14.93
C LEU A 33 48.28 -13.15 -14.49
N GLY A 34 48.58 -14.42 -14.22
CA GLY A 34 47.62 -15.39 -13.68
C GLY A 34 47.14 -15.04 -12.27
N LEU A 35 48.06 -14.64 -11.38
CA LEU A 35 47.73 -14.19 -10.03
C LEU A 35 46.93 -12.87 -10.04
N ALA A 36 47.27 -11.93 -10.93
CA ALA A 36 46.52 -10.70 -11.11
C ALA A 36 45.09 -10.95 -11.62
N GLY A 37 44.92 -11.88 -12.57
CA GLY A 37 43.60 -12.31 -13.06
C GLY A 37 42.75 -12.98 -11.98
N LEU A 38 43.37 -13.82 -11.13
CA LEU A 38 42.68 -14.46 -10.00
C LEU A 38 42.26 -13.43 -8.93
N GLY A 39 43.12 -12.46 -8.63
CA GLY A 39 42.80 -11.34 -7.73
C GLY A 39 41.64 -10.48 -8.24
N MET A 40 41.62 -10.15 -9.54
CA MET A 40 40.51 -9.40 -10.14
C MET A 40 39.20 -10.20 -10.11
N MET A 41 39.25 -11.52 -10.31
CA MET A 41 38.06 -12.38 -10.21
C MET A 41 37.51 -12.43 -8.79
N LEU A 42 38.37 -12.55 -7.77
CA LEU A 42 37.94 -12.51 -6.37
C LEU A 42 37.32 -11.16 -5.98
N LEU A 43 37.84 -10.04 -6.52
CA LEU A 43 37.24 -8.72 -6.33
C LEU A 43 35.86 -8.60 -6.99
N ILE A 44 35.68 -9.15 -8.20
CA ILE A 44 34.37 -9.15 -8.88
C ILE A 44 33.37 -10.03 -8.13
N ILE A 45 33.77 -11.23 -7.70
CA ILE A 45 32.90 -12.14 -6.93
C ILE A 45 32.56 -11.50 -5.58
N GLY A 46 33.53 -10.94 -4.88
CA GLY A 46 33.32 -10.21 -3.63
C GLY A 46 32.39 -9.01 -3.80
N GLY A 47 32.56 -8.24 -4.87
CA GLY A 47 31.68 -7.12 -5.23
C GLY A 47 30.25 -7.55 -5.53
N VAL A 48 30.05 -8.61 -6.33
CA VAL A 48 28.73 -9.15 -6.64
C VAL A 48 28.05 -9.73 -5.40
N PHE A 49 28.80 -10.42 -4.53
CA PHE A 49 28.27 -10.97 -3.29
C PHE A 49 27.93 -9.85 -2.28
N GLY A 50 28.77 -8.82 -2.19
CA GLY A 50 28.52 -7.62 -1.41
C GLY A 50 27.27 -6.87 -1.87
N MET A 51 27.11 -6.66 -3.19
CA MET A 51 25.90 -6.05 -3.76
C MET A 51 24.64 -6.88 -3.52
N LYS A 52 24.71 -8.22 -3.64
CA LYS A 52 23.58 -9.11 -3.31
C LYS A 52 23.19 -9.04 -1.84
N ARG A 53 24.19 -9.02 -0.94
CA ARG A 53 23.95 -8.93 0.51
C ARG A 53 23.39 -7.56 0.92
N ALA A 54 23.86 -6.48 0.30
CA ALA A 54 23.32 -5.14 0.50
C ALA A 54 21.88 -5.03 -0.02
N ALA A 55 21.59 -5.61 -1.20
CA ALA A 55 20.23 -5.66 -1.74
C ALA A 55 19.28 -6.51 -0.88
N SER A 56 19.74 -7.65 -0.34
CA SER A 56 18.91 -8.48 0.54
C SER A 56 18.64 -7.80 1.88
N ALA A 57 19.63 -7.12 2.47
CA ALA A 57 19.44 -6.37 3.71
C ALA A 57 18.42 -5.23 3.54
N GLY A 58 18.49 -4.49 2.42
CA GLY A 58 17.49 -3.45 2.12
C GLY A 58 16.09 -3.99 1.86
N ILE A 59 15.95 -5.21 1.32
CA ILE A 59 14.64 -5.87 1.14
C ILE A 59 14.05 -6.27 2.49
N GLU A 60 14.86 -6.84 3.39
CA GLU A 60 14.43 -7.28 4.73
C GLU A 60 13.96 -6.10 5.58
N GLU A 61 14.70 -4.99 5.58
CA GLU A 61 14.31 -3.75 6.27
C GLU A 61 12.99 -3.16 5.72
N MET A 62 12.83 -3.15 4.39
CA MET A 62 11.57 -2.69 3.77
C MET A 62 10.39 -3.61 4.08
N GLN A 63 10.62 -4.93 4.15
CA GLN A 63 9.59 -5.90 4.53
C GLN A 63 9.18 -5.70 6.00
N GLU A 64 10.13 -5.51 6.91
CA GLU A 64 9.82 -5.22 8.32
C GLU A 64 9.02 -3.92 8.47
N LEU A 65 9.44 -2.85 7.80
CA LEU A 65 8.73 -1.57 7.84
C LEU A 65 7.31 -1.72 7.28
N THR A 66 7.15 -2.43 6.16
CA THR A 66 5.83 -2.70 5.57
C THR A 66 4.94 -3.48 6.55
N GLN A 67 5.47 -4.49 7.24
CA GLN A 67 4.72 -5.24 8.24
C GLN A 67 4.32 -4.39 9.45
N ARG A 68 5.20 -3.50 9.92
CA ARG A 68 4.88 -2.57 11.02
C ARG A 68 3.76 -1.61 10.61
N GLU A 69 3.83 -1.05 9.42
CA GLU A 69 2.78 -0.15 8.90
C GLU A 69 1.47 -0.89 8.60
N ALA A 70 1.52 -2.17 8.23
CA ALA A 70 0.32 -3.00 8.10
C ALA A 70 -0.35 -3.23 9.47
N LYS A 71 0.42 -3.56 10.51
CA LYS A 71 -0.09 -3.70 11.88
C LYS A 71 -0.69 -2.40 12.40
N ALA A 72 -0.07 -1.26 12.13
CA ALA A 72 -0.57 0.05 12.53
C ALA A 72 -1.97 0.31 11.94
N ARG A 73 -2.14 -0.01 10.64
CA ARG A 73 -3.44 0.09 9.97
C ARG A 73 -4.47 -0.88 10.54
N THR A 74 -4.07 -2.10 10.91
CA THR A 74 -4.97 -3.06 11.56
C THR A 74 -5.54 -2.50 12.86
N VAL A 75 -4.67 -1.97 13.73
CA VAL A 75 -5.11 -1.34 14.98
C VAL A 75 -6.02 -0.15 14.70
N ALA A 76 -5.69 0.67 13.70
CA ALA A 76 -6.50 1.81 13.32
C ALA A 76 -7.90 1.44 12.85
N TYR A 77 -8.03 0.42 12.01
CA TYR A 77 -9.33 -0.05 11.55
C TYR A 77 -10.15 -0.71 12.64
N GLN A 78 -9.50 -1.39 13.59
CA GLN A 78 -10.19 -1.89 14.80
C GLN A 78 -10.74 -0.73 15.62
N TYR A 79 -9.92 0.27 15.91
CA TYR A 79 -10.32 1.45 16.67
C TYR A 79 -11.49 2.20 16.00
N ILE A 80 -11.44 2.36 14.68
CA ILE A 80 -12.53 2.99 13.92
C ILE A 80 -13.78 2.14 13.93
N ALA A 81 -13.66 0.82 13.77
CA ALA A 81 -14.81 -0.07 13.82
C ALA A 81 -15.48 -0.06 15.21
N ASP A 82 -14.70 -0.01 16.29
CA ASP A 82 -15.21 0.15 17.67
C ASP A 82 -15.93 1.49 17.86
N TYR A 83 -15.34 2.57 17.33
CA TYR A 83 -15.98 3.88 17.33
C TYR A 83 -17.33 3.85 16.59
N LEU A 84 -17.37 3.29 15.38
CA LEU A 84 -18.59 3.21 14.57
C LEU A 84 -19.65 2.32 15.21
N GLN A 85 -19.28 1.21 15.84
CA GLN A 85 -20.21 0.37 16.59
C GLN A 85 -20.88 1.15 17.72
N THR A 86 -20.11 1.97 18.42
CA THR A 86 -20.59 2.72 19.60
C THR A 86 -21.45 3.91 19.19
N THR A 87 -21.06 4.62 18.14
CA THR A 87 -21.70 5.88 17.71
C THR A 87 -22.77 5.71 16.65
N HIS A 88 -22.71 4.62 15.88
CA HIS A 88 -23.62 4.33 14.77
C HIS A 88 -23.96 2.82 14.67
N PRO A 89 -24.50 2.18 15.74
CA PRO A 89 -24.66 0.72 15.86
C PRO A 89 -25.55 0.04 14.80
N ASP A 90 -26.50 0.77 14.20
CA ASP A 90 -27.45 0.23 13.22
C ASP A 90 -27.08 0.57 11.77
N SER A 91 -25.80 0.90 11.54
CA SER A 91 -25.33 1.31 10.22
C SER A 91 -25.25 0.13 9.26
N LYS A 92 -25.75 0.37 8.05
CA LYS A 92 -25.65 -0.51 6.90
C LYS A 92 -24.71 0.14 5.88
N ALA A 93 -23.54 -0.45 5.72
CA ALA A 93 -22.43 0.15 4.99
C ALA A 93 -22.24 -0.44 3.59
N VAL A 94 -22.03 0.45 2.61
CA VAL A 94 -21.36 0.11 1.36
C VAL A 94 -19.92 0.62 1.46
N VAL A 95 -18.97 -0.28 1.20
CA VAL A 95 -17.54 -0.02 1.35
C VAL A 95 -16.90 0.08 -0.03
N PHE A 96 -16.24 1.20 -0.33
CA PHE A 96 -15.47 1.39 -1.56
C PHE A 96 -13.99 1.09 -1.29
N ASP A 97 -13.51 -0.04 -1.81
CA ASP A 97 -12.15 -0.53 -1.63
C ASP A 97 -11.32 -0.41 -2.92
N PRO A 98 -10.35 0.52 -2.99
CA PRO A 98 -9.51 0.71 -4.17
C PRO A 98 -8.48 -0.42 -4.35
N SER A 99 -8.44 -1.42 -3.45
CA SER A 99 -7.43 -2.50 -3.49
C SER A 99 -7.72 -3.59 -4.51
N GLY A 100 -8.90 -3.60 -5.14
CA GLY A 100 -9.27 -4.59 -6.16
C GLY A 100 -8.21 -4.76 -7.26
N PRO A 101 -7.83 -3.69 -7.97
CA PRO A 101 -6.76 -3.73 -8.97
C PRO A 101 -5.40 -4.16 -8.40
N ILE A 102 -5.07 -3.74 -7.17
CA ILE A 102 -3.81 -4.09 -6.49
C ILE A 102 -3.74 -5.59 -6.22
N ARG A 103 -4.84 -6.18 -5.70
CA ARG A 103 -4.94 -7.64 -5.47
C ARG A 103 -4.73 -8.43 -6.76
N GLN A 104 -5.25 -7.95 -7.89
CA GLN A 104 -5.05 -8.62 -9.18
C GLN A 104 -3.59 -8.53 -9.66
N MET A 105 -2.93 -7.38 -9.50
CA MET A 105 -1.51 -7.22 -9.82
C MET A 105 -0.61 -8.16 -9.01
N THR A 106 -1.01 -8.52 -7.78
CA THR A 106 -0.24 -9.42 -6.91
C THR A 106 -0.21 -10.89 -7.38
N GLN A 107 -1.04 -11.25 -8.38
CA GLN A 107 -0.95 -12.55 -9.04
C GLN A 107 0.17 -12.62 -10.10
N VAL A 108 0.83 -11.49 -10.42
CA VAL A 108 2.02 -11.44 -11.28
C VAL A 108 3.23 -11.97 -10.50
N LYS A 109 3.91 -13.01 -11.02
CA LYS A 109 5.02 -13.70 -10.34
C LYS A 109 6.18 -12.73 -9.98
N GLY A 110 6.37 -12.52 -8.68
CA GLY A 110 7.52 -11.84 -8.05
C GLY A 110 7.26 -11.61 -6.55
N ALA A 111 7.93 -12.37 -5.67
CA ALA A 111 7.58 -12.45 -4.25
C ALA A 111 7.63 -11.10 -3.51
N GLY A 112 8.66 -10.27 -3.74
CA GLY A 112 8.84 -9.00 -3.03
C GLY A 112 7.81 -7.91 -3.39
N MET A 113 7.41 -7.80 -4.66
CA MET A 113 6.39 -6.82 -5.09
C MET A 113 4.99 -7.25 -4.63
N ARG A 114 4.72 -8.55 -4.65
CA ARG A 114 3.47 -9.15 -4.18
C ARG A 114 3.24 -8.90 -2.69
N GLU A 115 4.24 -9.10 -1.85
CA GLU A 115 4.12 -8.89 -0.40
C GLU A 115 4.02 -7.41 -0.03
N ALA A 116 4.76 -6.53 -0.72
CA ALA A 116 4.64 -5.08 -0.54
C ALA A 116 3.25 -4.54 -0.93
N LEU A 117 2.67 -5.06 -2.02
CA LEU A 117 1.33 -4.68 -2.50
C LEU A 117 0.20 -5.31 -1.67
N LEU A 118 0.38 -6.54 -1.15
CA LEU A 118 -0.60 -7.20 -0.26
C LEU A 118 -0.59 -6.61 1.15
N GLY A 119 0.57 -6.23 1.69
CA GLY A 119 0.66 -5.44 2.93
C GLY A 119 0.02 -4.05 2.82
N ALA A 120 -0.21 -3.58 1.59
CA ALA A 120 -0.87 -2.32 1.28
C ALA A 120 -2.36 -2.46 0.94
N ALA A 121 -2.96 -3.66 0.96
CA ALA A 121 -4.38 -3.88 0.63
C ALA A 121 -5.27 -3.70 1.88
N PRO A 122 -5.82 -2.50 2.15
CA PRO A 122 -6.39 -2.16 3.45
C PRO A 122 -7.82 -2.69 3.62
N GLY A 123 -8.52 -3.00 2.51
CA GLY A 123 -9.93 -3.37 2.50
C GLY A 123 -10.24 -4.61 3.33
N GLY A 124 -9.49 -5.71 3.15
CA GLY A 124 -9.73 -6.96 3.88
C GLY A 124 -9.60 -6.83 5.40
N VAL A 125 -8.66 -5.99 5.86
CA VAL A 125 -8.43 -5.74 7.28
C VAL A 125 -9.56 -4.93 7.89
N LEU A 126 -10.03 -3.89 7.19
CA LEU A 126 -11.18 -3.11 7.66
C LEU A 126 -12.45 -3.95 7.69
N ILE A 127 -12.73 -4.73 6.63
CA ILE A 127 -13.90 -5.60 6.56
C ILE A 127 -13.93 -6.56 7.75
N ALA A 128 -12.78 -7.18 8.06
CA ALA A 128 -12.66 -8.05 9.23
C ALA A 128 -12.83 -7.28 10.56
N ALA A 129 -12.38 -6.03 10.64
CA ALA A 129 -12.56 -5.20 11.84
C ALA A 129 -14.01 -4.78 12.06
N LEU A 130 -14.77 -4.57 10.98
CA LEU A 130 -16.19 -4.19 10.97
C LEU A 130 -17.14 -5.39 11.18
N ASP A 131 -16.65 -6.62 11.01
CA ASP A 131 -17.46 -7.84 11.14
C ASP A 131 -18.15 -7.91 12.52
N GLY A 132 -19.47 -8.11 12.51
CA GLY A 132 -20.31 -8.09 13.72
C GLY A 132 -20.48 -6.72 14.39
N LYS A 133 -19.88 -5.64 13.86
CA LYS A 133 -19.94 -4.28 14.42
C LYS A 133 -20.73 -3.31 13.55
N VAL A 134 -20.63 -3.46 12.23
CA VAL A 134 -21.38 -2.70 11.22
C VAL A 134 -21.88 -3.69 10.17
N GLU A 135 -23.15 -3.58 9.75
CA GLU A 135 -23.69 -4.45 8.71
C GLU A 135 -23.11 -4.04 7.35
N ILE A 136 -22.20 -4.84 6.80
CA ILE A 136 -21.65 -4.60 5.46
C ILE A 136 -22.64 -5.17 4.43
N LEU A 137 -23.31 -4.28 3.69
CA LEU A 137 -24.19 -4.67 2.58
C LEU A 137 -23.37 -5.13 1.39
N HIS A 138 -22.28 -4.41 1.10
CA HIS A 138 -21.43 -4.67 -0.04
C HIS A 138 -20.05 -4.06 0.11
N VAL A 139 -19.07 -4.73 -0.49
CA VAL A 139 -17.73 -4.20 -0.72
C VAL A 139 -17.57 -4.06 -2.22
N GLU A 140 -17.60 -2.83 -2.69
CA GLU A 140 -17.33 -2.52 -4.10
C GLU A 140 -15.82 -2.46 -4.29
N ASP A 141 -15.28 -3.45 -5.00
CA ASP A 141 -13.94 -3.41 -5.52
C ASP A 141 -13.96 -3.22 -7.04
N PHE A 142 -13.49 -2.06 -7.50
CA PHE A 142 -13.44 -1.73 -8.92
C PHE A 142 -12.32 -2.55 -9.58
N THR A 143 -12.65 -3.79 -9.94
CA THR A 143 -11.71 -4.76 -10.49
C THR A 143 -11.42 -4.50 -11.97
N VAL A 144 -10.22 -4.87 -12.43
CA VAL A 144 -9.89 -4.82 -13.86
C VAL A 144 -10.55 -6.01 -14.54
N VAL A 145 -11.43 -5.76 -15.51
CA VAL A 145 -11.91 -6.81 -16.42
C VAL A 145 -10.91 -6.93 -17.56
N ALA A 146 -9.97 -7.87 -17.44
CA ALA A 146 -9.05 -8.17 -18.54
C ALA A 146 -9.85 -8.70 -19.73
N THR A 147 -9.77 -8.02 -20.88
CA THR A 147 -10.42 -8.49 -22.10
C THR A 147 -9.57 -9.61 -22.76
N GLY A 148 -10.01 -10.85 -22.57
CA GLY A 148 -9.37 -12.06 -23.13
C GLY A 148 -8.63 -12.90 -22.09
N LEU A 149 -8.76 -14.22 -22.20
CA LEU A 149 -8.41 -15.21 -21.16
C LEU A 149 -6.93 -15.26 -20.74
N ASP A 150 -6.00 -14.67 -21.51
CA ASP A 150 -4.55 -14.82 -21.30
C ASP A 150 -3.76 -13.49 -21.28
N LYS A 151 -4.42 -12.33 -21.21
CA LYS A 151 -3.72 -11.04 -21.22
C LYS A 151 -3.59 -10.46 -19.82
N LYS A 152 -2.34 -10.14 -19.43
CA LYS A 152 -2.09 -9.26 -18.29
C LYS A 152 -2.76 -7.91 -18.58
N PRO A 153 -3.42 -7.28 -17.60
CA PRO A 153 -4.02 -5.97 -17.80
C PRO A 153 -2.95 -4.93 -18.14
N THR A 154 -3.27 -3.99 -19.02
CA THR A 154 -2.38 -2.87 -19.34
C THR A 154 -2.34 -1.86 -18.19
N ILE A 155 -1.34 -0.98 -18.20
CA ILE A 155 -1.23 0.10 -17.20
C ILE A 155 -2.48 1.00 -17.26
N GLU A 156 -3.00 1.24 -18.46
CA GLU A 156 -4.21 2.04 -18.69
C GLU A 156 -5.46 1.37 -18.12
N GLU A 157 -5.61 0.06 -18.30
CA GLU A 157 -6.74 -0.71 -17.73
C GLU A 157 -6.69 -0.70 -16.19
N ILE A 158 -5.50 -0.81 -15.62
CA ILE A 158 -5.28 -0.70 -14.16
C ILE A 158 -5.60 0.71 -13.68
N ALA A 159 -5.09 1.75 -14.35
CA ALA A 159 -5.34 3.14 -13.98
C ALA A 159 -6.83 3.51 -14.05
N ALA A 160 -7.55 2.99 -15.06
CA ALA A 160 -8.98 3.16 -15.21
C ALA A 160 -9.76 2.47 -14.08
N ALA A 161 -9.39 1.25 -13.71
CA ALA A 161 -10.03 0.55 -12.58
C ALA A 161 -9.72 1.21 -11.21
N MET A 162 -8.55 1.84 -11.08
CA MET A 162 -8.21 2.64 -9.89
C MET A 162 -8.88 4.02 -9.86
N SER A 163 -9.46 4.47 -10.97
CA SER A 163 -10.16 5.76 -11.11
C SER A 163 -11.57 5.56 -11.66
N PRO A 164 -12.43 4.80 -10.94
CA PRO A 164 -13.80 4.56 -11.36
C PRO A 164 -14.56 5.88 -11.56
N SER A 165 -15.41 5.89 -12.57
CA SER A 165 -16.28 7.03 -12.87
C SER A 165 -17.34 7.22 -11.78
N PHE A 166 -17.80 8.46 -11.60
CA PHE A 166 -18.90 8.78 -10.68
C PHE A 166 -20.15 7.89 -10.90
N ALA A 167 -20.47 7.57 -12.15
CA ALA A 167 -21.60 6.71 -12.49
C ALA A 167 -21.47 5.28 -11.92
N GLN A 168 -20.25 4.75 -11.81
CA GLN A 168 -20.01 3.43 -11.22
C GLN A 168 -20.25 3.45 -9.71
N TYR A 169 -19.88 4.53 -9.01
CA TYR A 169 -20.24 4.71 -7.60
C TYR A 169 -21.76 4.78 -7.40
N GLU A 170 -22.44 5.57 -8.22
CA GLU A 170 -23.91 5.67 -8.20
C GLU A 170 -24.59 4.30 -8.41
N GLU A 171 -24.14 3.54 -9.42
CA GLU A 171 -24.68 2.22 -9.71
C GLU A 171 -24.44 1.23 -8.56
N ALA A 172 -23.25 1.27 -7.96
CA ALA A 172 -22.90 0.41 -6.83
C ALA A 172 -23.82 0.67 -5.64
N VAL A 173 -24.03 1.93 -5.24
CA VAL A 173 -24.93 2.23 -4.10
C VAL A 173 -26.40 2.00 -4.45
N ALA A 174 -26.83 2.25 -5.69
CA ALA A 174 -28.23 2.07 -6.10
C ALA A 174 -28.73 0.62 -5.95
N LYS A 175 -27.82 -0.37 -5.99
CA LYS A 175 -28.13 -1.79 -5.73
C LYS A 175 -28.52 -2.05 -4.27
N TYR A 176 -28.18 -1.13 -3.37
CA TYR A 176 -28.35 -1.26 -1.92
C TYR A 176 -29.11 -0.04 -1.36
N PRO A 177 -30.42 0.10 -1.63
CA PRO A 177 -31.20 1.29 -1.26
C PRO A 177 -31.35 1.49 0.26
N THR A 178 -31.04 0.47 1.07
CA THR A 178 -31.05 0.54 2.53
C THR A 178 -29.71 1.03 3.11
N THR A 179 -28.79 1.51 2.28
CA THR A 179 -27.49 2.03 2.72
C THR A 179 -27.68 3.25 3.61
N THR A 180 -27.16 3.18 4.84
CA THR A 180 -27.14 4.32 5.78
C THR A 180 -25.73 4.86 5.99
N MET A 181 -24.70 4.16 5.50
CA MET A 181 -23.30 4.56 5.60
C MET A 181 -22.51 4.24 4.33
N ILE A 182 -21.64 5.15 3.92
CA ILE A 182 -20.65 4.93 2.87
C ILE A 182 -19.27 5.01 3.49
N ILE A 183 -18.42 4.03 3.22
CA ILE A 183 -17.04 4.00 3.70
C ILE A 183 -16.09 4.07 2.51
N PHE A 184 -15.33 5.15 2.41
CA PHE A 184 -14.27 5.28 1.41
C PHE A 184 -12.93 4.91 2.05
N LEU A 185 -12.31 3.80 1.60
CA LEU A 185 -10.91 3.50 1.94
C LEU A 185 -9.90 4.23 1.04
N GLY A 186 -10.37 4.71 -0.10
CA GLY A 186 -9.61 5.45 -1.10
C GLY A 186 -10.10 6.88 -1.26
N ALA A 187 -9.54 7.59 -2.23
CA ALA A 187 -10.03 8.90 -2.61
C ALA A 187 -11.45 8.77 -3.18
N PRO A 188 -12.45 9.51 -2.67
CA PRO A 188 -13.78 9.52 -3.27
C PRO A 188 -13.75 10.21 -4.64
N PRO A 189 -14.77 10.00 -5.51
CA PRO A 189 -14.90 10.80 -6.73
C PRO A 189 -15.05 12.28 -6.38
N ALA A 190 -14.60 13.19 -7.24
CA ALA A 190 -14.65 14.64 -6.96
C ALA A 190 -16.06 15.13 -6.62
N GLU A 191 -17.06 14.55 -7.28
CA GLU A 191 -18.47 14.86 -7.14
C GLU A 191 -19.18 14.03 -6.06
N TRP A 192 -18.45 13.36 -5.15
CA TRP A 192 -19.04 12.44 -4.16
C TRP A 192 -20.19 13.05 -3.35
N ARG A 193 -20.16 14.36 -3.08
CA ARG A 193 -21.24 15.08 -2.38
C ARG A 193 -22.57 15.02 -3.11
N THR A 194 -22.57 14.76 -4.42
CA THR A 194 -23.76 14.67 -5.27
C THR A 194 -24.32 13.26 -5.39
N LEU A 195 -23.71 12.26 -4.72
CA LEU A 195 -24.25 10.91 -4.66
C LEU A 195 -25.68 10.93 -4.10
N LYS A 196 -26.62 10.27 -4.76
CA LYS A 196 -28.06 10.32 -4.41
C LYS A 196 -28.35 9.83 -3.00
N CYS A 197 -27.63 8.83 -2.53
CA CYS A 197 -27.75 8.31 -1.17
C CYS A 197 -27.32 9.32 -0.09
N LEU A 198 -26.56 10.37 -0.44
CA LEU A 198 -26.18 11.46 0.46
C LEU A 198 -27.13 12.65 0.38
N GLN A 199 -28.23 12.51 -0.37
CA GLN A 199 -29.23 13.56 -0.59
C GLN A 199 -30.59 13.14 -0.02
N GLY A 200 -31.46 14.12 0.25
CA GLY A 200 -32.83 13.89 0.74
C GLY A 200 -32.99 13.95 2.26
N ASP A 201 -34.12 13.42 2.75
CA ASP A 201 -34.56 13.60 4.15
C ASP A 201 -33.83 12.71 5.16
N SER A 202 -33.19 11.64 4.70
CA SER A 202 -32.41 10.71 5.53
C SER A 202 -31.13 10.29 4.80
N PRO A 203 -30.19 11.23 4.61
CA PRO A 203 -28.98 10.97 3.84
C PRO A 203 -28.07 10.00 4.60
N ALA A 204 -27.43 9.10 3.85
CA ALA A 204 -26.39 8.24 4.38
C ALA A 204 -25.22 9.08 4.93
N LYS A 205 -24.53 8.51 5.91
CA LYS A 205 -23.34 9.11 6.54
C LYS A 205 -22.08 8.63 5.85
N VAL A 206 -21.01 9.40 5.95
CA VAL A 206 -19.73 9.09 5.29
C VAL A 206 -18.62 8.83 6.31
N VAL A 207 -17.82 7.82 6.03
CA VAL A 207 -16.56 7.53 6.73
C VAL A 207 -15.42 7.63 5.72
N MET A 208 -14.42 8.47 6.02
CA MET A 208 -13.26 8.72 5.15
C MET A 208 -11.99 8.12 5.76
N LEU A 209 -11.41 7.10 5.14
CA LEU A 209 -10.24 6.41 5.67
C LEU A 209 -9.02 6.59 4.78
N GLY A 210 -7.91 7.05 5.39
CA GLY A 210 -6.60 7.07 4.72
C GLY A 210 -6.45 8.16 3.67
N GLN A 211 -7.15 9.28 3.81
CA GLN A 211 -7.16 10.40 2.86
C GLN A 211 -6.66 11.70 3.49
N MET A 212 -6.19 12.62 2.63
CA MET A 212 -6.05 14.02 3.01
C MET A 212 -7.45 14.63 3.11
N LEU A 213 -7.74 15.32 4.20
CA LEU A 213 -9.09 15.85 4.47
C LEU A 213 -9.31 17.25 3.90
N VAL A 214 -8.64 17.58 2.79
CA VAL A 214 -8.62 18.94 2.24
C VAL A 214 -10.04 19.41 1.88
N GLY A 215 -10.48 20.51 2.48
CA GLY A 215 -11.80 21.09 2.20
C GLY A 215 -12.98 20.21 2.64
N MET A 216 -12.76 19.30 3.60
CA MET A 216 -13.81 18.46 4.19
C MET A 216 -14.30 18.96 5.56
N GLY A 217 -13.74 20.05 6.09
CA GLY A 217 -14.02 20.54 7.43
C GLY A 217 -15.50 20.80 7.69
N ASP A 218 -16.21 21.42 6.74
CA ASP A 218 -17.63 21.71 6.90
C ASP A 218 -18.50 20.45 6.78
N ASP A 219 -18.13 19.48 5.94
CA ASP A 219 -18.83 18.19 5.86
C ASP A 219 -18.68 17.38 7.15
N ILE A 220 -17.53 17.48 7.83
CA ILE A 220 -17.32 16.86 9.15
C ILE A 220 -18.10 17.63 10.22
N LYS A 221 -18.00 18.96 10.27
CA LYS A 221 -18.75 19.79 11.25
C LYS A 221 -20.26 19.55 11.19
N ASN A 222 -20.80 19.43 9.98
CA ASN A 222 -22.23 19.22 9.77
C ASN A 222 -22.67 17.76 9.94
N GLY A 223 -21.75 16.85 10.26
CA GLY A 223 -22.05 15.43 10.47
C GLY A 223 -22.45 14.69 9.19
N THR A 224 -22.08 15.19 8.01
CA THR A 224 -22.12 14.42 6.76
C THR A 224 -21.04 13.36 6.80
N ILE A 225 -19.82 13.77 7.17
CA ILE A 225 -18.72 12.85 7.50
C ILE A 225 -18.73 12.65 9.01
N VAL A 226 -18.98 11.42 9.46
CA VAL A 226 -19.12 11.09 10.90
C VAL A 226 -17.83 10.59 11.53
N ALA A 227 -16.91 10.10 10.69
CA ALA A 227 -15.57 9.71 11.08
C ALA A 227 -14.62 9.89 9.91
N ALA A 228 -13.44 10.46 10.18
CA ALA A 228 -12.36 10.54 9.23
C ALA A 228 -11.03 10.16 9.89
N MET A 229 -10.24 9.35 9.21
CA MET A 229 -8.90 8.98 9.66
C MET A 229 -7.86 9.82 8.92
N ALA A 230 -7.24 10.76 9.64
CA ALA A 230 -6.12 11.54 9.15
C ALA A 230 -4.79 10.95 9.66
N VAL A 231 -3.71 11.25 8.96
CA VAL A 231 -2.35 11.01 9.45
C VAL A 231 -2.03 11.97 10.59
N ASN A 232 -1.42 11.47 11.66
CA ASN A 232 -0.86 12.32 12.71
C ASN A 232 0.45 12.98 12.22
N PRO A 233 0.51 14.31 12.08
CA PRO A 233 1.72 15.00 11.60
C PRO A 233 2.91 14.88 12.56
N THR A 234 2.66 14.50 13.81
CA THR A 234 3.68 14.28 14.85
C THR A 234 3.98 12.80 15.08
N GLY A 235 3.37 11.90 14.31
CA GLY A 235 3.57 10.46 14.46
C GLY A 235 4.98 10.03 14.05
N SER A 236 5.54 9.07 14.79
CA SER A 236 6.76 8.37 14.39
C SER A 236 6.44 7.35 13.29
N TYR A 237 7.32 7.12 12.32
CA TYR A 237 7.13 6.06 11.31
C TYR A 237 8.25 5.02 11.43
N GLY A 238 7.92 3.75 11.19
CA GLY A 238 8.90 2.65 11.28
C GLY A 238 9.30 2.22 12.70
N GLU A 239 8.91 2.96 13.74
CA GLU A 239 9.10 2.56 15.15
C GLU A 239 8.15 1.44 15.57
N GLU A 240 8.49 0.72 16.64
CA GLU A 240 7.61 -0.29 17.24
C GLU A 240 6.31 0.37 17.74
N LEU A 241 5.17 -0.28 17.51
CA LEU A 241 3.90 0.22 17.96
C LEU A 241 3.75 0.04 19.48
N PRO A 242 3.17 1.02 20.19
CA PRO A 242 2.71 0.83 21.55
C PRO A 242 1.84 -0.42 21.72
N LYS A 243 1.89 -1.04 22.90
CA LYS A 243 1.04 -2.20 23.22
C LYS A 243 -0.42 -1.82 23.46
N ASP A 244 -0.64 -0.58 23.91
CA ASP A 244 -1.99 -0.05 24.09
C ASP A 244 -2.59 0.31 22.72
N PRO A 245 -3.79 -0.20 22.37
CA PRO A 245 -4.40 0.03 21.05
C PRO A 245 -4.64 1.51 20.73
N GLN A 246 -5.05 2.30 21.71
CA GLN A 246 -5.32 3.72 21.50
C GLN A 246 -4.01 4.49 21.30
N ALA A 247 -3.01 4.25 22.15
CA ALA A 247 -1.68 4.84 21.95
C ALA A 247 -1.06 4.41 20.61
N ALA A 248 -1.29 3.17 20.17
CA ALA A 248 -0.83 2.71 18.86
C ALA A 248 -1.54 3.42 17.71
N PHE A 249 -2.86 3.65 17.81
CA PHE A 249 -3.59 4.48 16.85
C PHE A 249 -3.06 5.92 16.83
N ASP A 250 -3.01 6.57 17.99
CA ASP A 250 -2.61 7.97 18.15
C ASP A 250 -1.15 8.21 17.71
N SER A 251 -0.30 7.17 17.75
CA SER A 251 1.08 7.25 17.27
C SER A 251 1.23 7.41 15.75
N ARG A 252 0.15 7.21 14.98
CA ARG A 252 0.17 7.24 13.50
C ARG A 252 -0.97 8.05 12.90
N TYR A 253 -2.12 8.09 13.58
CA TYR A 253 -3.37 8.59 13.04
C TYR A 253 -4.08 9.51 14.02
N LEU A 254 -5.02 10.27 13.49
CA LEU A 254 -5.98 11.07 14.23
C LEU A 254 -7.37 10.67 13.77
N LEU A 255 -8.26 10.41 14.73
CA LEU A 255 -9.69 10.28 14.45
C LEU A 255 -10.29 11.70 14.48
N VAL A 256 -10.81 12.14 13.34
CA VAL A 256 -11.49 13.43 13.19
C VAL A 256 -13.00 13.17 13.08
N THR A 257 -13.76 13.82 13.94
CA THR A 257 -15.21 13.64 14.09
C THR A 257 -15.90 15.00 14.18
N PRO A 258 -17.24 15.06 14.07
CA PRO A 258 -17.98 16.31 14.27
C PRO A 258 -17.67 16.98 15.62
N ASP A 259 -17.39 16.18 16.65
CA ASP A 259 -17.15 16.66 18.02
C ASP A 259 -15.79 17.35 18.20
N ASN A 260 -14.78 16.97 17.41
CA ASN A 260 -13.41 17.45 17.60
C ASN A 260 -12.86 18.28 16.43
N VAL A 261 -13.52 18.30 15.27
CA VAL A 261 -12.99 18.93 14.06
C VAL A 261 -12.69 20.42 14.23
N SER A 262 -13.52 21.16 14.97
CA SER A 262 -13.29 22.59 15.21
C SER A 262 -12.01 22.83 16.00
N GLU A 263 -11.73 22.02 17.01
CA GLU A 263 -10.49 22.08 17.79
C GLU A 263 -9.28 21.69 16.93
N MET A 264 -9.43 20.66 16.09
CA MET A 264 -8.35 20.19 15.22
C MET A 264 -7.94 21.25 14.18
N ILE A 265 -8.92 21.99 13.63
CA ILE A 265 -8.70 23.09 12.70
C ILE A 265 -7.98 24.25 13.42
N GLU A 266 -8.50 24.69 14.56
CA GLU A 266 -7.91 25.81 15.32
C GLU A 266 -6.45 25.54 15.69
N LYS A 267 -6.14 24.29 16.07
CA LYS A 267 -4.79 23.88 16.45
C LYS A 267 -3.90 23.49 15.27
N GLY A 268 -4.40 23.55 14.03
CA GLY A 268 -3.67 23.16 12.83
C GLY A 268 -3.17 21.71 12.86
N LYS A 269 -3.89 20.82 13.56
CA LYS A 269 -3.47 19.43 13.79
C LYS A 269 -3.67 18.52 12.59
N VAL A 270 -4.49 18.93 11.63
CA VAL A 270 -4.82 18.15 10.44
C VAL A 270 -4.57 18.99 9.21
N PHE A 271 -3.75 18.46 8.30
CA PHE A 271 -3.39 19.17 7.08
C PHE A 271 -4.59 19.29 6.13
N GLY A 272 -4.97 20.53 5.79
CA GLY A 272 -6.01 20.84 4.81
C GLY A 272 -7.44 20.97 5.33
N LEU A 273 -7.65 20.83 6.65
CA LEU A 273 -8.93 21.19 7.29
C LEU A 273 -9.01 22.67 7.66
#